data_AF-A0A8C5QL12-F1
#
_entry.id   AF-A0A8C5QL12-F1
#
_cell.length_a   1.000
_cell.length_b   1.000
_cell.length_c   1.000
_cell.angle_alpha   90.00
_cell.angle_beta   90.00
_cell.angle_gamma   90.00
#
_symmetry.space_group_name_H-M   'P 1'
#
loop_
_entity.id
_entity.type
_entity.pdbx_description
1 polymer ?
#
loop_
_entity_poly.entity_id
_entity_poly.type
_entity_poly.pdbx_seq_one_letter_code
_entity_poly.pdbx_strand_id
1 'polypeptide(L)'
;MKCCVSCRVSHQAYCTSPSLQAALLDIVRRDSFAAPEKDIFQALVRWSRHNPKEKHAEIMEAVRLPLMSLTELLNVVRPSGLLSPDSILDAIKVRSESRDMDLNYRGMLIPEENLATMKYGAQVVKGELKSALLDGDTQNYDLDHGFSRHPIEDDCRSGIEVKLGQPSIINHIRLLLWDRDSRSYSYYIEVSMDELDWVRVSDHSQSLCRSWQKLYFPARVCR
;
A
#
# COMPACT_ATOMS: atom_id res chain seq x y z
N MET A 1 16.15 -15.75 4.35
CA MET A 1 14.78 -15.29 4.69
C MET A 1 13.86 -15.52 3.49
N LYS A 2 12.60 -15.91 3.71
CA LYS A 2 11.51 -15.92 2.69
C LYS A 2 10.40 -14.98 3.13
N CYS A 3 9.74 -14.26 2.23
CA CYS A 3 8.71 -13.29 2.58
C CYS A 3 7.39 -13.56 1.84
N CYS A 4 6.27 -13.40 2.54
CA CYS A 4 4.93 -13.42 1.97
C CYS A 4 4.11 -12.29 2.60
N VAL A 5 3.34 -11.56 1.78
CA VAL A 5 2.56 -10.41 2.22
C VAL A 5 1.13 -10.57 1.69
N SER A 6 0.13 -10.45 2.57
CA SER A 6 -1.28 -10.69 2.22
C SER A 6 -2.22 -9.78 3.02
N CYS A 7 -3.48 -9.70 2.59
CA CYS A 7 -4.54 -9.05 3.34
C CYS A 7 -5.64 -10.05 3.75
N ARG A 8 -6.14 -9.96 4.97
CA ARG A 8 -7.29 -10.75 5.47
C ARG A 8 -8.47 -9.85 5.75
N VAL A 9 -9.66 -10.22 5.26
CA VAL A 9 -10.91 -9.44 5.36
C VAL A 9 -11.98 -10.23 6.12
N SER A 10 -12.79 -9.55 6.94
CA SER A 10 -14.04 -10.06 7.51
C SER A 10 -15.20 -9.22 6.97
N HIS A 11 -16.21 -9.85 6.35
CA HIS A 11 -17.31 -9.13 5.69
C HIS A 11 -18.68 -9.48 6.31
N GLN A 12 -19.48 -8.45 6.56
CA GLN A 12 -20.95 -8.49 6.60
C GLN A 12 -21.46 -7.56 5.50
N ALA A 13 -22.47 -7.98 4.73
CA ALA A 13 -23.08 -7.17 3.68
C ALA A 13 -24.60 -7.11 3.91
N TYR A 14 -25.14 -5.89 3.87
CA TYR A 14 -26.58 -5.61 3.80
C TYR A 14 -26.86 -4.88 2.48
N CYS A 15 -27.87 -5.30 1.74
CA CYS A 15 -28.25 -4.71 0.45
C CYS A 15 -29.55 -3.89 0.59
N THR A 16 -29.46 -2.58 0.35
CA THR A 16 -30.58 -1.74 -0.10
C THR A 16 -30.18 -1.11 -1.44
N SER A 17 -31.15 -0.89 -2.34
CA SER A 17 -30.93 -0.32 -3.68
C SER A 17 -30.67 1.20 -3.58
N PRO A 18 -29.43 1.68 -3.73
CA PRO A 18 -29.12 3.11 -3.63
C PRO A 18 -29.42 3.82 -4.96
N SER A 19 -29.52 5.16 -4.94
CA SER A 19 -29.50 5.95 -6.19
C SER A 19 -28.18 5.75 -6.94
N LEU A 20 -28.13 6.07 -8.24
CA LEU A 20 -26.89 5.99 -9.03
C LEU A 20 -25.76 6.81 -8.42
N GLN A 21 -26.09 8.00 -7.89
CA GLN A 21 -25.15 8.87 -7.17
C GLN A 21 -24.57 8.17 -5.94
N ALA A 22 -25.43 7.57 -5.11
CA ALA A 22 -25.01 6.88 -3.90
C ALA A 22 -24.15 5.66 -4.21
N ALA A 23 -24.49 4.87 -5.24
CA ALA A 23 -23.69 3.72 -5.64
C ALA A 23 -22.30 4.13 -6.15
N LEU A 24 -22.21 5.23 -6.92
CA LEU A 24 -20.93 5.77 -7.39
C LEU A 24 -20.08 6.26 -6.21
N LEU A 25 -20.69 6.98 -5.29
CA LEU A 25 -20.03 7.47 -4.07
C LEU A 25 -19.51 6.33 -3.20
N ASP A 26 -20.27 5.24 -3.06
CA ASP A 26 -19.86 4.05 -2.33
C ASP A 26 -18.66 3.35 -2.99
N ILE A 27 -18.55 3.39 -4.32
CA ILE A 27 -17.37 2.86 -5.03
C ILE A 27 -16.17 3.77 -4.79
N VAL A 28 -16.34 5.09 -5.00
CA VAL A 28 -15.27 6.08 -4.87
C VAL A 28 -14.83 6.24 -3.41
N ARG A 29 -15.63 5.93 -2.41
CA ARG A 29 -15.17 6.00 -1.00
C ARG A 29 -14.27 4.82 -0.60
N ARG A 30 -14.28 3.69 -1.33
CA ARG A 30 -13.50 2.49 -0.97
C ARG A 30 -12.00 2.68 -1.15
N ASP A 31 -11.22 2.37 -0.13
CA ASP A 31 -9.74 2.34 -0.22
C ASP A 31 -9.24 1.30 -1.24
N SER A 32 -10.01 0.23 -1.44
CA SER A 32 -9.71 -0.83 -2.40
C SER A 32 -9.97 -0.47 -3.87
N PHE A 33 -10.52 0.73 -4.14
CA PHE A 33 -10.71 1.21 -5.50
C PHE A 33 -9.38 1.69 -6.08
N ALA A 34 -8.56 0.74 -6.53
CA ALA A 34 -7.19 0.94 -6.96
C ALA A 34 -7.10 1.63 -8.34
N ALA A 35 -7.18 2.97 -8.34
CA ALA A 35 -6.97 3.81 -9.52
C ALA A 35 -6.27 5.13 -9.13
N PRO A 36 -5.49 5.75 -10.03
CA PRO A 36 -4.94 7.09 -9.79
C PRO A 36 -6.03 8.12 -9.56
N GLU A 37 -5.87 9.00 -8.57
CA GLU A 37 -6.88 10.03 -8.24
C GLU A 37 -7.19 10.97 -9.42
N LYS A 38 -6.22 11.22 -10.30
CA LYS A 38 -6.44 11.93 -11.56
C LYS A 38 -7.50 11.25 -12.43
N ASP A 39 -7.43 9.93 -12.58
CA ASP A 39 -8.34 9.18 -13.44
C ASP A 39 -9.73 9.10 -12.81
N ILE A 40 -9.79 8.94 -11.48
CA ILE A 40 -11.03 9.01 -10.69
C ILE A 40 -11.68 10.39 -10.92
N PHE A 41 -10.93 11.48 -10.70
CA PHE A 41 -11.41 12.84 -10.90
C PHE A 41 -11.95 13.06 -12.31
N GLN A 42 -11.22 12.66 -13.36
CA GLN A 42 -11.66 12.80 -14.75
C GLN A 42 -12.90 11.97 -15.07
N ALA A 43 -13.04 10.78 -14.48
CA ALA A 43 -14.26 9.98 -14.60
C ALA A 43 -15.45 10.70 -13.96
N LEU A 44 -15.27 11.29 -12.78
CA LEU A 44 -16.32 12.04 -12.09
C LEU A 44 -16.69 13.33 -12.82
N VAL A 45 -15.73 14.07 -13.39
CA VAL A 45 -16.01 15.23 -14.25
C VAL A 45 -16.90 14.83 -15.43
N ARG A 46 -16.58 13.72 -16.10
CA ARG A 46 -17.38 13.20 -17.20
C ARG A 46 -18.77 12.80 -16.74
N TRP A 47 -18.89 12.14 -15.59
CA TRP A 47 -20.18 11.76 -15.02
C TRP A 47 -21.04 12.97 -14.67
N SER A 48 -20.48 14.00 -14.04
CA SER A 48 -21.19 15.23 -13.66
C SER A 48 -21.76 15.96 -14.87
N ARG A 49 -21.04 15.97 -16.01
CA ARG A 49 -21.51 16.55 -17.27
C ARG A 49 -22.73 15.83 -17.85
N HIS A 50 -22.81 14.51 -17.69
CA HIS A 50 -23.95 13.71 -18.15
C HIS A 50 -25.13 13.73 -17.17
N ASN A 51 -24.91 14.15 -15.92
CA ASN A 51 -25.90 14.13 -14.85
C ASN A 51 -26.07 15.52 -14.22
N PRO A 52 -26.47 16.57 -14.97
CA PRO A 52 -26.48 17.95 -14.48
C PRO A 52 -27.51 18.22 -13.36
N LYS A 53 -28.47 17.32 -13.16
CA LYS A 53 -29.51 17.43 -12.12
C LYS A 53 -29.06 16.90 -10.76
N GLU A 54 -27.98 16.12 -10.72
CA GLU A 54 -27.46 15.53 -9.49
C GLU A 54 -26.56 16.50 -8.72
N LYS A 55 -26.39 16.27 -7.42
CA LYS A 55 -25.50 17.08 -6.60
C LYS A 55 -24.06 16.61 -6.76
N HIS A 56 -23.21 17.40 -7.43
CA HIS A 56 -21.84 16.99 -7.71
C HIS A 56 -20.86 17.19 -6.54
N ALA A 57 -21.13 18.13 -5.63
CA ALA A 57 -20.20 18.50 -4.55
C ALA A 57 -19.74 17.28 -3.73
N GLU A 58 -20.68 16.46 -3.25
CA GLU A 58 -20.38 15.30 -2.40
C GLU A 58 -19.48 14.25 -3.09
N ILE A 59 -19.69 14.04 -4.40
CA ILE A 59 -18.89 13.09 -5.18
C ILE A 59 -17.50 13.66 -5.45
N MET A 60 -17.38 14.96 -5.69
CA MET A 60 -16.10 15.61 -5.94
C MET A 60 -15.25 15.68 -4.66
N GLU A 61 -15.87 15.80 -3.48
CA GLU A 61 -15.21 15.72 -2.17
C GLU A 61 -14.64 14.32 -1.86
N ALA A 62 -15.13 13.27 -2.51
CA ALA A 62 -14.59 11.92 -2.34
C ALA A 62 -13.26 11.68 -3.07
N VAL A 63 -12.84 12.61 -3.95
CA VAL A 63 -11.53 12.59 -4.60
C VAL A 63 -10.45 13.02 -3.61
N ARG A 64 -9.37 12.25 -3.51
CA ARG A 64 -8.29 12.49 -2.55
C ARG A 64 -7.26 13.44 -3.17
N LEU A 65 -7.65 14.71 -3.33
CA LEU A 65 -6.81 15.76 -3.93
C LEU A 65 -5.36 15.83 -3.37
N PRO A 66 -5.08 15.60 -2.07
CA PRO A 66 -3.71 15.60 -1.56
C PRO A 66 -2.79 14.57 -2.21
N LEU A 67 -3.35 13.49 -2.79
CA LEU A 67 -2.60 12.44 -3.49
C LEU A 67 -2.33 12.77 -4.97
N MET A 68 -2.84 13.89 -5.48
CA MET A 68 -2.57 14.35 -6.84
C MET A 68 -1.30 15.22 -6.87
N SER A 69 -0.56 15.16 -7.97
CA SER A 69 0.57 16.05 -8.21
C SER A 69 0.13 17.52 -8.34
N LEU A 70 1.02 18.46 -8.01
CA LEU A 70 0.76 19.88 -8.21
C LEU A 70 0.37 20.19 -9.67
N THR A 71 1.03 19.52 -10.62
CA THR A 71 0.73 19.63 -12.05
C THR A 71 -0.70 19.18 -12.37
N GLU A 72 -1.17 18.08 -11.78
CA GLU A 72 -2.55 17.61 -11.98
C GLU A 72 -3.57 18.54 -11.32
N LEU A 73 -3.29 19.03 -10.11
CA LEU A 73 -4.15 20.00 -9.44
C LEU A 73 -4.32 21.28 -10.26
N LEU A 74 -3.22 21.82 -10.81
CA LEU A 74 -3.25 23.07 -11.57
C LEU A 74 -3.77 22.92 -13.00
N ASN A 75 -3.49 21.80 -13.67
CA ASN A 75 -3.79 21.62 -15.10
C ASN A 75 -4.98 20.69 -15.38
N VAL A 76 -5.46 19.92 -14.40
CA VAL A 76 -6.61 19.02 -14.54
C VAL A 76 -7.76 19.45 -13.64
N VAL A 77 -7.49 19.69 -12.35
CA VAL A 77 -8.54 20.01 -11.37
C VAL A 77 -9.02 21.46 -11.52
N ARG A 78 -8.09 22.43 -11.46
CA ARG A 78 -8.43 23.86 -11.52
C ARG A 78 -9.22 24.25 -12.78
N PRO A 79 -8.86 23.81 -14.01
CA PRO A 79 -9.59 24.20 -15.22
C PRO A 79 -11.00 23.58 -15.31
N SER A 80 -11.33 22.57 -14.50
CA SER A 80 -12.64 21.94 -14.51
C SER A 80 -13.76 22.85 -13.99
N GLY A 81 -13.40 23.81 -13.10
CA GLY A 81 -14.36 24.67 -12.41
C GLY A 81 -15.31 23.95 -11.43
N LEU A 82 -15.10 22.66 -11.16
CA LEU A 82 -15.99 21.84 -10.30
C LEU A 82 -15.63 21.90 -8.81
N LEU A 83 -14.44 22.41 -8.48
CA LEU A 83 -13.94 22.57 -7.11
C LEU A 83 -13.44 23.99 -6.91
N SER A 84 -13.52 24.50 -5.68
CA SER A 84 -13.05 25.85 -5.37
C SER A 84 -11.51 25.91 -5.41
N PRO A 85 -10.92 27.09 -5.69
CA PRO A 85 -9.49 27.29 -5.54
C PRO A 85 -8.99 26.99 -4.13
N ASP A 86 -9.79 27.27 -3.09
CA ASP A 86 -9.46 27.01 -1.69
C ASP A 86 -9.30 25.50 -1.43
N SER A 87 -10.18 24.65 -1.97
CA SER A 87 -10.03 23.19 -1.84
C SER A 87 -8.72 22.67 -2.44
N ILE A 88 -8.23 23.31 -3.51
CA ILE A 88 -6.94 22.96 -4.12
C ILE A 88 -5.78 23.42 -3.22
N LEU A 89 -5.86 24.63 -2.66
CA LEU A 89 -4.86 25.14 -1.73
C LEU A 89 -4.79 24.33 -0.44
N ASP A 90 -5.94 23.94 0.10
CA ASP A 90 -6.05 23.06 1.27
C ASP A 90 -5.43 21.69 0.98
N ALA A 91 -5.66 21.13 -0.21
CA ALA A 91 -5.05 19.86 -0.60
C ALA A 91 -3.52 19.95 -0.69
N ILE A 92 -2.98 21.05 -1.22
CA ILE A 92 -1.54 21.31 -1.26
C ILE A 92 -0.98 21.44 0.15
N LYS A 93 -1.68 22.19 1.03
CA LYS A 93 -1.29 22.37 2.42
C LYS A 93 -1.21 21.02 3.14
N VAL A 94 -2.28 20.21 3.07
CA VAL A 94 -2.33 18.86 3.66
C VAL A 94 -1.15 18.02 3.18
N ARG A 95 -0.88 17.99 1.87
CA ARG A 95 0.24 17.24 1.32
C ARG A 95 1.60 17.73 1.84
N SER A 96 1.77 19.03 2.03
CA SER A 96 3.04 19.62 2.46
C SER A 96 3.31 19.51 3.97
N GLU A 97 2.25 19.48 4.78
CA GLU A 97 2.34 19.47 6.25
C GLU A 97 2.22 18.06 6.85
N SER A 98 1.73 17.09 6.08
CA SER A 98 1.55 15.70 6.54
C SER A 98 2.74 14.82 6.17
N ARG A 99 2.98 13.78 6.96
CA ARG A 99 3.82 12.66 6.55
C ARG A 99 3.15 11.89 5.43
N ASP A 100 3.93 11.35 4.49
CA ASP A 100 3.38 10.64 3.32
C ASP A 100 2.54 9.43 3.76
N MET A 101 3.03 8.66 4.73
CA MET A 101 2.34 7.47 5.26
C MET A 101 1.11 7.78 6.11
N ASP A 102 0.81 9.05 6.37
CA ASP A 102 -0.45 9.50 7.00
C ASP A 102 -1.51 9.90 5.95
N LEU A 103 -1.14 10.01 4.68
CA LEU A 103 -2.08 10.24 3.59
C LEU A 103 -2.93 9.00 3.33
N ASN A 104 -4.22 9.20 3.07
CA ASN A 104 -5.17 8.11 2.86
C ASN A 104 -5.05 7.52 1.43
N TYR A 105 -3.98 6.77 1.15
CA TYR A 105 -3.79 6.12 -0.14
C TYR A 105 -4.89 5.11 -0.47
N ARG A 106 -5.14 4.91 -1.76
CA ARG A 106 -5.87 3.76 -2.28
C ARG A 106 -4.90 2.67 -2.67
N GLY A 107 -5.32 1.42 -2.52
CA GLY A 107 -4.48 0.28 -2.84
C GLY A 107 -5.29 -0.89 -3.37
N MET A 108 -4.62 -1.76 -4.10
CA MET A 108 -5.20 -3.04 -4.48
C MET A 108 -5.41 -3.90 -3.24
N LEU A 109 -6.59 -4.52 -3.14
CA LEU A 109 -6.91 -5.48 -2.10
C LEU A 109 -7.21 -6.83 -2.73
N ILE A 110 -6.34 -7.82 -2.53
CA ILE A 110 -6.59 -9.22 -2.89
C ILE A 110 -6.53 -10.05 -1.61
N PRO A 111 -7.67 -10.48 -1.07
CA PRO A 111 -7.70 -11.25 0.17
C PRO A 111 -6.96 -12.59 0.03
N GLU A 112 -6.23 -12.98 1.08
CA GLU A 112 -5.55 -14.27 1.23
C GLU A 112 -4.51 -14.62 0.14
N GLU A 113 -4.13 -13.65 -0.70
CA GLU A 113 -3.13 -13.83 -1.77
C GLU A 113 -1.77 -13.24 -1.38
N ASN A 114 -0.70 -13.91 -1.78
CA ASN A 114 0.67 -13.41 -1.56
C ASN A 114 1.06 -12.39 -2.63
N LEU A 115 1.02 -11.11 -2.28
CA LEU A 115 1.40 -10.00 -3.14
C LEU A 115 2.92 -9.84 -3.30
N ALA A 116 3.71 -10.41 -2.40
CA ALA A 116 5.17 -10.43 -2.49
C ALA A 116 5.64 -11.59 -3.39
N THR A 117 5.20 -11.58 -4.65
CA THR A 117 5.63 -12.52 -5.69
C THR A 117 5.84 -11.82 -7.02
N MET A 118 6.67 -12.41 -7.89
CA MET A 118 6.91 -11.91 -9.25
C MET A 118 5.62 -11.79 -10.08
N LYS A 119 4.63 -12.66 -9.81
CA LYS A 119 3.29 -12.63 -10.45
C LYS A 119 2.59 -11.28 -10.27
N TYR A 120 2.75 -10.65 -9.10
CA TYR A 120 2.18 -9.34 -8.79
C TYR A 120 3.19 -8.20 -8.95
N GLY A 121 4.31 -8.45 -9.64
CA GLY A 121 5.34 -7.45 -9.93
C GLY A 121 6.20 -7.07 -8.72
N ALA A 122 6.16 -7.85 -7.63
CA ALA A 122 7.01 -7.59 -6.48
C ALA A 122 8.46 -7.96 -6.77
N GLN A 123 9.39 -7.22 -6.17
CA GLN A 123 10.81 -7.30 -6.45
C GLN A 123 11.63 -6.92 -5.22
N VAL A 124 12.79 -7.55 -5.07
CA VAL A 124 13.73 -7.27 -3.98
C VAL A 124 14.68 -6.15 -4.41
N VAL A 125 14.56 -4.98 -3.79
CA VAL A 125 15.34 -3.79 -4.14
C VAL A 125 16.71 -3.83 -3.44
N LYS A 126 16.72 -4.13 -2.14
CA LYS A 126 17.94 -4.22 -1.31
C LYS A 126 18.10 -5.60 -0.68
N GLY A 127 19.36 -6.00 -0.47
CA GLY A 127 19.75 -7.33 0.04
C GLY A 127 20.53 -8.16 -0.97
N GLU A 128 21.12 -9.25 -0.48
CA GLU A 128 21.87 -10.25 -1.24
C GLU A 128 21.00 -11.47 -1.55
N LEU A 129 21.38 -12.24 -2.58
CA LEU A 129 20.67 -13.46 -3.01
C LEU A 129 19.17 -13.20 -3.26
N LYS A 130 18.89 -12.08 -3.94
CA LYS A 130 17.55 -11.50 -4.15
C LYS A 130 16.54 -12.46 -4.77
N SER A 131 16.99 -13.34 -5.67
CA SER A 131 16.13 -14.30 -6.37
C SER A 131 15.44 -15.28 -5.42
N ALA A 132 16.02 -15.55 -4.24
CA ALA A 132 15.50 -16.55 -3.32
C ALA A 132 14.36 -16.04 -2.41
N LEU A 133 14.16 -14.73 -2.25
CA LEU A 133 13.20 -14.20 -1.25
C LEU A 133 11.74 -14.43 -1.64
N LEU A 134 11.44 -14.27 -2.94
CA LEU A 134 10.10 -14.20 -3.52
C LEU A 134 9.80 -15.31 -4.54
N ASP A 135 10.63 -16.35 -4.59
CA ASP A 135 10.51 -17.49 -5.52
C ASP A 135 9.36 -18.46 -5.18
N GLY A 136 8.78 -18.33 -3.99
CA GLY A 136 7.71 -19.21 -3.49
C GLY A 136 8.18 -20.57 -2.96
N ASP A 137 9.47 -20.88 -3.06
CA ASP A 137 10.02 -22.12 -2.52
C ASP A 137 10.25 -21.96 -1.01
N THR A 138 9.55 -22.74 -0.20
CA THR A 138 9.66 -22.68 1.26
C THR A 138 10.23 -23.95 1.88
N GLN A 139 10.73 -24.88 1.05
CA GLN A 139 11.14 -26.21 1.49
C GLN A 139 12.56 -26.55 1.03
N ASN A 140 12.94 -26.15 -0.20
CA ASN A 140 14.22 -26.49 -0.80
C ASN A 140 15.24 -25.35 -0.60
N TYR A 141 15.74 -25.24 0.64
CA TYR A 141 16.84 -24.35 0.99
C TYR A 141 17.85 -25.08 1.88
N ASP A 142 19.12 -24.78 1.66
CA ASP A 142 20.27 -25.36 2.34
C ASP A 142 21.30 -24.27 2.69
N LEU A 143 22.49 -24.67 3.14
CA LEU A 143 23.53 -23.74 3.61
C LEU A 143 24.06 -22.82 2.50
N ASP A 144 23.90 -23.20 1.23
CA ASP A 144 24.48 -22.52 0.08
C ASP A 144 23.43 -21.76 -0.74
N HIS A 145 22.16 -22.19 -0.73
CA HIS A 145 21.10 -21.58 -1.54
C HIS A 145 19.73 -21.48 -0.85
N GLY A 146 18.83 -20.71 -1.45
CA GLY A 146 17.41 -20.65 -1.04
C GLY A 146 17.11 -19.66 0.09
N PHE A 147 17.99 -18.68 0.33
CA PHE A 147 17.73 -17.60 1.29
C PHE A 147 18.27 -16.26 0.78
N SER A 148 17.59 -15.17 1.15
CA SER A 148 18.15 -13.82 1.07
C SER A 148 18.65 -13.34 2.43
N ARG A 149 19.65 -12.46 2.40
CA ARG A 149 20.32 -11.87 3.57
C ARG A 149 20.73 -10.42 3.30
N HIS A 150 21.15 -9.72 4.33
CA HIS A 150 21.84 -8.44 4.24
C HIS A 150 22.98 -8.42 5.27
N PRO A 151 24.09 -7.72 5.02
CA PRO A 151 25.10 -7.48 6.04
C PRO A 151 24.51 -6.61 7.15
N ILE A 152 24.91 -6.88 8.40
CA ILE A 152 24.58 -6.02 9.54
C ILE A 152 25.70 -4.98 9.63
N GLU A 153 25.42 -3.77 9.17
CA GLU A 153 26.35 -2.64 9.23
C GLU A 153 26.01 -1.70 10.39
N ASP A 154 27.00 -0.99 10.92
CA ASP A 154 26.87 -0.11 12.09
C ASP A 154 25.89 1.07 11.87
N ASP A 155 25.57 1.39 10.61
CA ASP A 155 24.74 2.54 10.26
C ASP A 155 23.23 2.31 10.45
N CYS A 156 22.80 1.07 10.77
CA CYS A 156 21.39 0.65 10.93
C CYS A 156 20.48 0.99 9.73
N ARG A 157 21.04 1.35 8.57
CA ARG A 157 20.26 1.69 7.35
C ARG A 157 20.27 0.57 6.32
N SER A 158 21.12 -0.43 6.52
CA SER A 158 21.18 -1.64 5.72
C SER A 158 20.05 -2.60 6.12
N GLY A 159 19.36 -3.14 5.11
CA GLY A 159 18.20 -4.00 5.30
C GLY A 159 17.79 -4.73 4.02
N ILE A 160 16.84 -5.66 4.15
CA ILE A 160 16.18 -6.27 2.99
C ILE A 160 14.96 -5.42 2.67
N GLU A 161 14.87 -4.97 1.42
CA GLU A 161 13.78 -4.12 0.96
C GLU A 161 13.03 -4.83 -0.17
N VAL A 162 11.71 -4.92 -0.02
CA VAL A 162 10.81 -5.53 -1.00
C VAL A 162 9.84 -4.47 -1.47
N LYS A 163 9.86 -4.23 -2.78
CA LYS A 163 8.93 -3.34 -3.47
C LYS A 163 7.83 -4.17 -4.11
N LEU A 164 6.59 -3.90 -3.75
CA LEU A 164 5.39 -4.46 -4.38
C LEU A 164 5.20 -3.84 -5.77
N GLY A 165 4.54 -4.58 -6.67
CA GLY A 165 4.34 -4.10 -8.05
C GLY A 165 3.42 -2.87 -8.14
N GLN A 166 2.57 -2.68 -7.14
CA GLN A 166 1.61 -1.58 -7.07
C GLN A 166 1.19 -1.29 -5.62
N PRO A 167 0.65 -0.08 -5.34
CA PRO A 167 0.08 0.23 -4.03
C PRO A 167 -0.94 -0.82 -3.63
N SER A 168 -0.71 -1.46 -2.50
CA SER A 168 -1.50 -2.61 -2.05
C SER A 168 -1.87 -2.48 -0.59
N ILE A 169 -3.12 -2.83 -0.26
CA ILE A 169 -3.60 -2.88 1.12
C ILE A 169 -3.11 -4.19 1.72
N ILE A 170 -2.30 -4.11 2.78
CA ILE A 170 -1.75 -5.27 3.47
C ILE A 170 -1.97 -5.14 4.98
N ASN A 171 -2.12 -6.27 5.65
CA ASN A 171 -2.24 -6.33 7.12
C ASN A 171 -1.58 -7.58 7.73
N HIS A 172 -0.97 -8.42 6.89
CA HIS A 172 -0.38 -9.68 7.29
C HIS A 172 0.91 -9.94 6.51
N ILE A 173 2.01 -10.11 7.23
CA ILE A 173 3.31 -10.48 6.69
C ILE A 173 3.71 -11.83 7.30
N ARG A 174 4.16 -12.76 6.47
CA ARG A 174 4.77 -14.02 6.87
C ARG A 174 6.23 -14.03 6.46
N LEU A 175 7.05 -14.50 7.37
CA LEU A 175 8.50 -14.46 7.23
C LEU A 175 9.09 -15.80 7.63
N LEU A 176 9.84 -16.45 6.76
CA LEU A 176 10.64 -17.63 7.15
C LEU A 176 12.05 -17.16 7.49
N LEU A 177 12.36 -17.18 8.77
CA LEU A 177 13.73 -17.06 9.27
C LEU A 177 14.45 -18.40 9.11
N TRP A 178 15.77 -18.37 8.97
CA TRP A 178 16.58 -19.59 8.90
C TRP A 178 16.34 -20.45 10.13
N ASP A 179 16.08 -21.75 9.93
CA ASP A 179 15.67 -22.69 10.96
C ASP A 179 16.32 -24.08 10.82
N ARG A 180 17.36 -24.21 10.00
CA ARG A 180 18.14 -25.46 9.86
C ARG A 180 19.20 -25.63 10.95
N ASP A 181 19.37 -24.64 11.83
CA ASP A 181 20.27 -24.69 12.99
C ASP A 181 19.67 -23.95 14.20
N SER A 182 20.47 -23.77 15.25
CA SER A 182 20.06 -23.15 16.50
C SER A 182 20.19 -21.61 16.53
N ARG A 183 20.30 -20.93 15.39
CA ARG A 183 20.40 -19.46 15.34
C ARG A 183 19.04 -18.81 15.63
N SER A 184 19.09 -17.60 16.20
CA SER A 184 17.92 -16.75 16.45
C SER A 184 18.13 -15.38 15.81
N TYR A 185 17.03 -14.69 15.52
CA TYR A 185 17.06 -13.36 14.91
C TYR A 185 16.25 -12.37 15.73
N SER A 186 16.74 -11.14 15.80
CA SER A 186 15.99 -9.96 16.23
C SER A 186 15.81 -9.05 15.01
N TYR A 187 14.62 -8.49 14.82
CA TYR A 187 14.31 -7.67 13.64
C TYR A 187 13.15 -6.71 13.92
N TYR A 188 12.97 -5.72 13.05
CA TYR A 188 11.73 -4.97 12.95
C TYR A 188 11.28 -4.94 11.49
N ILE A 189 10.01 -4.61 11.26
CA ILE A 189 9.46 -4.43 9.92
C ILE A 189 8.87 -3.03 9.84
N GLU A 190 9.27 -2.34 8.78
CA GLU A 190 8.75 -1.05 8.38
C GLU A 190 8.11 -1.15 6.99
N VAL A 191 7.12 -0.30 6.74
CA VAL A 191 6.43 -0.18 5.44
C VAL A 191 6.44 1.27 5.00
N SER A 192 6.44 1.50 3.69
CA SER A 192 6.46 2.82 3.07
C SER A 192 5.65 2.82 1.77
N MET A 193 5.34 4.01 1.27
CA MET A 193 4.75 4.27 -0.05
C MET A 193 5.76 4.92 -1.01
N ASP A 194 6.76 5.62 -0.47
CA ASP A 194 7.66 6.51 -1.21
C ASP A 194 9.16 6.21 -0.98
N GLU A 195 9.49 5.19 -0.17
CA GLU A 195 10.86 4.82 0.24
C GLU A 195 11.57 5.89 1.10
N LEU A 196 10.87 6.97 1.50
CA LEU A 196 11.40 8.08 2.30
C LEU A 196 10.77 8.12 3.69
N ASP A 197 9.45 8.01 3.76
CA ASP A 197 8.68 7.99 4.99
C ASP A 197 8.32 6.55 5.36
N TRP A 198 8.90 6.06 6.46
CA TRP A 198 8.76 4.68 6.92
C TRP A 198 7.96 4.62 8.22
N VAL A 199 7.07 3.64 8.31
CA VAL A 199 6.27 3.37 9.51
C VAL A 199 6.56 1.95 9.99
N ARG A 200 6.94 1.83 11.26
CA ARG A 200 7.17 0.53 11.90
C ARG A 200 5.85 -0.17 12.19
N VAL A 201 5.67 -1.36 11.62
CA VAL A 201 4.46 -2.18 11.77
C VAL A 201 4.68 -3.39 12.68
N SER A 202 5.93 -3.79 12.91
CA SER A 202 6.28 -4.87 13.84
C SER A 202 7.66 -4.62 14.44
N ASP A 203 7.82 -4.83 15.74
CA ASP A 203 9.11 -4.68 16.42
C ASP A 203 9.42 -5.93 17.25
N HIS A 204 10.43 -6.68 16.81
CA HIS A 204 11.00 -7.85 17.47
C HIS A 204 12.49 -7.64 17.76
N SER A 205 12.94 -6.39 17.90
CA SER A 205 14.35 -6.05 18.18
C SER A 205 14.87 -6.66 19.50
N GLN A 206 13.97 -6.88 20.47
CA GLN A 206 14.29 -7.48 21.77
C GLN A 206 13.84 -8.95 21.89
N SER A 207 13.46 -9.58 20.79
CA SER A 207 12.95 -10.96 20.76
C SER A 207 13.91 -11.90 20.03
N LEU A 208 13.96 -13.17 20.47
CA LEU A 208 14.71 -14.22 19.79
C LEU A 208 13.78 -15.04 18.89
N CYS A 209 13.62 -14.62 17.65
CA CYS A 209 12.72 -15.24 16.68
C CYS A 209 13.43 -16.34 15.86
N ARG A 210 12.66 -17.37 15.45
CA ARG A 210 13.12 -18.52 14.64
C ARG A 210 12.02 -19.07 13.76
N SER A 211 12.37 -19.61 12.59
CA SER A 211 11.43 -20.21 11.64
C SER A 211 10.31 -19.23 11.23
N TRP A 212 9.10 -19.73 10.98
CA TRP A 212 7.95 -18.94 10.52
C TRP A 212 7.48 -17.91 11.54
N GLN A 213 7.49 -16.65 11.12
CA GLN A 213 6.86 -15.53 11.81
C GLN A 213 5.58 -15.17 11.07
N LYS A 214 4.50 -14.96 11.80
CA LYS A 214 3.21 -14.50 11.28
C LYS A 214 2.88 -13.19 11.98
N LEU A 215 2.90 -12.10 11.23
CA LEU A 215 2.87 -10.74 11.75
C LEU A 215 1.60 -10.07 11.25
N TYR A 216 0.78 -9.61 12.19
CA TYR A 216 -0.49 -8.94 11.91
C TYR A 216 -0.43 -7.51 12.43
N PHE A 217 -0.91 -6.56 11.64
CA PHE A 217 -0.92 -5.14 11.97
C PHE A 217 -2.14 -4.46 11.34
N PRO A 218 -2.51 -3.23 11.75
CA PRO A 218 -3.62 -2.50 11.13
C PRO A 218 -3.43 -2.37 9.62
N ALA A 219 -4.50 -2.56 8.85
CA ALA A 219 -4.43 -2.51 7.39
C ALA A 219 -3.89 -1.15 6.92
N ARG A 220 -2.89 -1.19 6.03
CA ARG A 220 -2.25 0.00 5.46
C ARG A 220 -1.92 -0.23 3.99
N VAL A 221 -1.86 0.84 3.23
CA VAL A 221 -1.35 0.81 1.86
C VAL A 221 0.17 0.96 1.91
N CYS A 222 0.87 0.10 1.18
CA CYS A 222 2.30 0.22 0.96
C CYS A 222 2.68 -0.15 -0.48
N ARG A 223 3.90 0.19 -0.87
CA ARG A 223 4.46 -0.10 -2.18
C ARG A 223 5.91 -0.54 -2.09
#